data_AF-A0A3A5KC67-F1
#
_entry.id   AF-A0A3A5KC67-F1
#
_cell.length_a   1.000
_cell.length_b   1.000
_cell.length_c   1.000
_cell.angle_alpha   90.00
_cell.angle_beta   90.00
_cell.angle_gamma   90.00
#
_symmetry.space_group_name_H-M   'P 1'
#
loop_
_entity.id
_entity.type
_entity.pdbx_description
1 polymer ?
#
loop_
_entity_poly.entity_id
_entity_poly.type
_entity_poly.pdbx_seq_one_letter_code
_entity_poly.pdbx_strand_id
1 'polypeptide(L)'
;MFVHPFRSAIRFFRSTSGSLVPVFIMALIPLALAVGFSVDYTSAVQTRGNMQNALDAAILSIITMPSGTSNGDRQTALEQAFAANGGQGTAKLDSFDIAANGTATARASASYPMPTNFMQIARIDTVPVAVGAAVRKRPALVQTTFKVTKVSGYWNKTMTLYGTKFGATDAKPLMTITYTYDKTGDPKGYGTTIVDTITNSGGADITTTVQKQVCVVGKTKDLQKTLPAGTAIQTDSSGTKYGCVDTMYPANGAGAVVDVSQMSSLYLQMDVPSGSPKILKSNDPATSNRLYIGTSPTDMPEIATGKTVDIFTAVPCGQPGYQAWEDGGNTVPAPVSNADFFYTVTGKCDFNQRPSDTVLTQ
;
A
#
# COMPACT_ATOMS: atom_id res chain seq x y z
N MET A 1 30.76 -80.00 -51.06
CA MET A 1 30.01 -79.47 -49.91
C MET A 1 30.67 -78.16 -49.50
N PHE A 2 29.86 -77.16 -49.14
CA PHE A 2 30.19 -75.78 -48.73
C PHE A 2 30.16 -74.69 -49.82
N VAL A 3 29.13 -73.85 -49.67
CA VAL A 3 28.59 -72.83 -50.56
C VAL A 3 29.10 -71.46 -50.12
N HIS A 4 29.32 -70.58 -51.09
CA HIS A 4 29.79 -69.20 -50.95
C HIS A 4 28.84 -68.31 -50.10
N PRO A 5 29.33 -67.62 -49.06
CA PRO A 5 28.50 -66.73 -48.23
C PRO A 5 28.28 -65.32 -48.82
N PHE A 6 28.95 -64.93 -49.91
CA PHE A 6 28.91 -63.56 -50.43
C PHE A 6 27.83 -63.23 -51.47
N ARG A 7 27.04 -64.21 -51.94
CA ARG A 7 25.98 -63.98 -52.95
C ARG A 7 24.61 -63.59 -52.38
N SER A 8 24.41 -63.71 -51.06
CA SER A 8 23.09 -63.51 -50.42
C SER A 8 22.80 -62.05 -50.06
N ALA A 9 23.81 -61.26 -49.69
CA ALA A 9 23.64 -59.85 -49.33
C ALA A 9 23.16 -59.00 -50.53
N ILE A 10 23.63 -59.30 -51.75
CA ILE A 10 23.23 -58.60 -52.98
C ILE A 10 21.79 -58.98 -53.41
N ARG A 11 21.29 -60.18 -53.02
CA ARG A 11 19.90 -60.58 -53.28
C ARG A 11 18.90 -59.95 -52.32
N PHE A 12 19.28 -59.64 -51.09
CA PHE A 12 18.40 -58.94 -50.14
C PHE A 12 18.08 -57.52 -50.60
N PHE A 13 19.08 -56.79 -51.11
CA PHE A 13 18.87 -55.47 -51.74
C PHE A 13 18.10 -55.51 -53.07
N ARG A 14 17.88 -56.69 -53.66
CA ARG A 14 17.19 -56.89 -54.95
C ARG A 14 15.82 -57.55 -54.84
N SER A 15 15.35 -57.89 -53.64
CA SER A 15 14.07 -58.56 -53.45
C SER A 15 12.92 -57.55 -53.42
N THR A 16 12.09 -57.53 -54.47
CA THR A 16 10.93 -56.64 -54.64
C THR A 16 9.58 -57.28 -54.29
N SER A 17 9.55 -58.52 -53.80
CA SER A 17 8.31 -59.22 -53.43
C SER A 17 8.01 -59.03 -51.94
N GLY A 18 7.23 -57.99 -51.62
CA GLY A 18 6.79 -57.63 -50.27
C GLY A 18 7.52 -56.42 -49.71
N SER A 19 7.40 -55.26 -50.37
CA SER A 19 8.06 -54.04 -49.94
C SER A 19 7.47 -53.56 -48.60
N LEU A 20 8.15 -53.83 -47.48
CA LEU A 20 7.87 -53.26 -46.16
C LEU A 20 8.12 -51.74 -46.14
N VAL A 21 8.94 -51.25 -47.07
CA VAL A 21 9.34 -49.84 -47.17
C VAL A 21 8.14 -48.90 -47.41
N PRO A 22 7.21 -49.15 -48.37
CA PRO A 22 5.98 -48.39 -48.52
C PRO A 22 5.10 -48.35 -47.27
N VAL A 23 4.92 -49.48 -46.58
CA VAL A 23 4.10 -49.54 -45.35
C VAL A 23 4.76 -48.77 -44.20
N PHE A 24 6.07 -48.91 -44.06
CA PHE A 24 6.85 -48.15 -43.08
C PHE A 24 6.82 -46.65 -43.35
N ILE A 25 6.97 -46.21 -44.60
CA ILE A 25 6.85 -44.80 -45.00
C ILE A 25 5.43 -44.28 -44.72
N MET A 26 4.40 -45.06 -45.02
CA MET A 26 3.01 -44.68 -44.72
C MET A 26 2.72 -44.63 -43.22
N ALA A 27 3.38 -45.45 -42.39
CA ALA A 27 3.25 -45.43 -40.93
C ALA A 27 4.10 -44.34 -40.26
N LEU A 28 5.21 -43.92 -40.89
CA LEU A 28 6.08 -42.85 -40.41
C LEU A 28 5.40 -41.49 -40.42
N ILE A 29 4.58 -41.21 -41.44
CA ILE A 29 3.85 -39.94 -41.57
C ILE A 29 2.93 -39.67 -40.36
N PRO A 30 2.00 -40.56 -39.98
CA PRO A 30 1.14 -40.34 -38.81
C PRO A 30 1.92 -40.34 -37.49
N LEU A 31 3.02 -41.09 -37.38
CA LEU A 31 3.87 -41.07 -36.18
C LEU A 31 4.61 -39.73 -36.02
N ALA A 32 5.20 -39.23 -37.10
CA ALA A 32 5.88 -37.93 -37.13
C ALA A 32 4.90 -36.79 -36.86
N LEU A 33 3.67 -36.87 -37.39
CA LEU A 33 2.59 -35.93 -37.08
C LEU A 33 2.21 -35.96 -35.59
N ALA A 34 2.11 -37.14 -34.98
CA ALA A 34 1.76 -37.25 -33.55
C ALA A 34 2.84 -36.64 -32.64
N VAL A 35 4.12 -36.88 -32.94
CA VAL A 35 5.25 -36.27 -32.22
C VAL A 35 5.28 -34.76 -32.46
N GLY A 36 5.13 -34.34 -33.71
CA GLY A 36 5.11 -32.95 -34.10
C GLY A 36 4.00 -32.13 -33.41
N PHE A 37 2.79 -32.70 -33.36
CA PHE A 37 1.67 -32.11 -32.63
C PHE A 37 2.00 -31.90 -31.14
N SER A 38 2.67 -32.87 -30.51
CA SER A 38 3.06 -32.78 -29.11
C SER A 38 4.07 -31.67 -28.85
N VAL A 39 5.03 -31.46 -29.76
CA VAL A 39 6.03 -30.38 -29.67
C VAL A 39 5.39 -29.00 -29.85
N ASP A 40 4.54 -28.84 -30.87
CA ASP A 40 3.84 -27.58 -31.11
C ASP A 40 2.85 -27.27 -29.97
N TYR A 41 2.17 -28.28 -29.42
CA TYR A 41 1.32 -28.11 -28.25
C TYR A 41 2.12 -27.67 -27.01
N THR A 42 3.25 -28.32 -26.74
CA THR A 42 4.13 -27.96 -25.62
C THR A 42 4.62 -26.51 -25.76
N SER A 43 5.00 -26.12 -26.97
CA SER A 43 5.39 -24.74 -27.29
C SER A 43 4.22 -23.77 -27.05
N ALA A 44 3.01 -24.11 -27.48
CA ALA A 44 1.81 -23.28 -27.26
C ALA A 44 1.49 -23.09 -25.77
N VAL A 45 1.63 -24.15 -24.97
CA VAL A 45 1.44 -24.09 -23.51
C VAL A 45 2.50 -23.20 -22.87
N GLN A 46 3.76 -23.32 -23.28
CA GLN A 46 4.85 -22.49 -22.76
C GLN A 46 4.67 -21.01 -23.15
N THR A 47 4.34 -20.73 -24.41
CA THR A 47 4.01 -19.37 -24.89
C THR A 47 2.84 -18.79 -24.12
N ARG A 48 1.77 -19.56 -23.88
CA ARG A 48 0.63 -19.12 -23.06
C ARG A 48 1.06 -18.75 -21.65
N GLY A 49 1.90 -19.57 -21.01
CA GLY A 49 2.42 -19.28 -19.66
C GLY A 49 3.24 -17.98 -19.62
N ASN A 50 4.13 -17.79 -20.58
CA ASN A 50 4.95 -16.57 -20.69
C ASN A 50 4.07 -15.33 -20.95
N MET A 51 3.11 -15.43 -21.88
CA MET A 51 2.16 -14.36 -22.17
C MET A 51 1.31 -14.02 -20.95
N GLN A 52 0.85 -15.00 -20.17
CA GLN A 52 0.05 -14.75 -18.97
C GLN A 52 0.88 -13.97 -17.93
N ASN A 53 2.10 -14.42 -17.65
CA ASN A 53 2.98 -13.74 -16.70
C ASN A 53 3.28 -12.30 -17.14
N ALA A 54 3.53 -12.08 -18.43
CA ALA A 54 3.76 -10.76 -18.99
C ALA A 54 2.51 -9.86 -18.88
N LEU A 55 1.32 -10.38 -19.16
CA LEU A 55 0.08 -9.62 -19.08
C LEU A 55 -0.31 -9.29 -17.64
N ASP A 56 -0.10 -10.21 -16.70
CA ASP A 56 -0.32 -10.00 -15.26
C ASP A 56 0.61 -8.89 -14.73
N ALA A 57 1.89 -8.89 -15.12
CA ALA A 57 2.82 -7.82 -14.76
C ALA A 57 2.41 -6.47 -15.39
N ALA A 58 2.02 -6.47 -16.66
CA ALA A 58 1.62 -5.27 -17.37
C ALA A 58 0.36 -4.64 -16.76
N ILE A 59 -0.68 -5.44 -16.48
CA ILE A 59 -1.93 -4.93 -15.92
C ILE A 59 -1.73 -4.37 -14.49
N LEU A 60 -0.83 -4.98 -13.71
CA LEU A 60 -0.44 -4.47 -12.38
C LEU A 60 0.26 -3.10 -12.47
N SER A 61 1.07 -2.85 -13.51
CA SER A 61 1.75 -1.56 -13.66
C SER A 61 0.79 -0.42 -14.05
N ILE A 62 -0.25 -0.70 -14.83
CA ILE A 62 -1.15 0.36 -15.28
C ILE A 62 -2.16 0.75 -14.19
N ILE A 63 -2.55 -0.16 -13.30
CA ILE A 63 -3.59 0.15 -12.30
C ILE A 63 -3.13 1.17 -11.25
N THR A 64 -1.82 1.38 -11.09
CA THR A 64 -1.25 2.40 -10.20
C THR A 64 -0.97 3.74 -10.89
N MET A 65 -1.21 3.86 -12.19
CA MET A 65 -1.06 5.15 -12.90
C MET A 65 -2.07 6.20 -12.40
N PRO A 66 -1.76 7.50 -12.50
CA PRO A 66 -2.66 8.58 -12.08
C PRO A 66 -4.09 8.43 -12.60
N SER A 67 -5.10 8.71 -11.78
CA SER A 67 -6.51 8.55 -12.15
C SER A 67 -6.91 9.37 -13.38
N GLY A 68 -6.23 10.49 -13.64
CA GLY A 68 -6.43 11.33 -14.82
C GLY A 68 -5.78 10.82 -16.11
N THR A 69 -5.00 9.73 -16.08
CA THR A 69 -4.40 9.14 -17.28
C THR A 69 -5.48 8.58 -18.20
N SER A 70 -5.44 8.97 -19.48
CA SER A 70 -6.40 8.52 -20.50
C SER A 70 -6.31 7.00 -20.75
N ASN A 71 -7.39 6.39 -21.23
CA ASN A 71 -7.37 4.98 -21.60
C ASN A 71 -6.40 4.68 -22.76
N GLY A 72 -6.14 5.66 -23.66
CA GLY A 72 -5.15 5.51 -24.72
C GLY A 72 -3.71 5.46 -24.20
N ASP A 73 -3.39 6.30 -23.22
CA ASP A 73 -2.06 6.28 -22.58
C ASP A 73 -1.88 5.02 -21.73
N ARG A 74 -2.95 4.56 -21.04
CA ARG A 74 -2.95 3.29 -20.31
C ARG A 74 -2.79 2.09 -21.24
N GLN A 75 -3.44 2.09 -22.40
CA GLN A 75 -3.26 1.08 -23.44
C GLN A 75 -1.79 1.03 -23.90
N THR A 76 -1.21 2.20 -24.17
CA THR A 76 0.19 2.30 -24.61
C THR A 76 1.14 1.78 -23.53
N ALA A 77 0.92 2.15 -22.26
CA ALA A 77 1.72 1.66 -21.14
C ALA A 77 1.56 0.14 -20.92
N LEU A 78 0.35 -0.39 -21.11
CA LEU A 78 0.07 -1.83 -21.05
C LEU A 78 0.87 -2.59 -22.13
N GLU A 79 0.82 -2.13 -23.37
CA GLU A 79 1.56 -2.76 -24.48
C GLU A 79 3.08 -2.71 -24.25
N GLN A 80 3.60 -1.57 -23.80
CA GLN A 80 5.01 -1.39 -23.48
C GLN A 80 5.46 -2.33 -22.35
N ALA A 81 4.68 -2.39 -21.25
CA ALA A 81 4.97 -3.28 -20.13
C ALA A 81 4.85 -4.76 -20.53
N PHE A 82 3.86 -5.12 -21.35
CA PHE A 82 3.67 -6.48 -21.85
C PHE A 82 4.86 -6.93 -22.69
N ALA A 83 5.29 -6.10 -23.65
CA ALA A 83 6.47 -6.37 -24.47
C ALA A 83 7.76 -6.43 -23.64
N ALA A 84 7.94 -5.52 -22.68
CA ALA A 84 9.10 -5.50 -21.78
C ALA A 84 9.21 -6.76 -20.91
N ASN A 85 8.09 -7.41 -20.60
CA ASN A 85 8.05 -8.68 -19.86
C ASN A 85 8.06 -9.92 -20.77
N GLY A 86 8.41 -9.77 -22.05
CA GLY A 86 8.54 -10.90 -22.99
C GLY A 86 7.20 -11.40 -23.56
N GLY A 87 6.14 -10.61 -23.44
CA GLY A 87 4.85 -10.90 -24.07
C GLY A 87 4.95 -10.95 -25.60
N GLN A 88 4.25 -11.91 -26.20
CA GLN A 88 4.15 -12.05 -27.66
C GLN A 88 2.76 -11.59 -28.14
N GLY A 89 2.71 -11.00 -29.34
CA GLY A 89 1.48 -10.45 -29.90
C GLY A 89 1.15 -9.06 -29.36
N THR A 90 -0.14 -8.71 -29.35
CA THR A 90 -0.63 -7.39 -28.94
C THR A 90 -1.50 -7.51 -27.70
N ALA A 91 -1.16 -6.74 -26.67
CA ALA A 91 -2.01 -6.59 -25.49
C ALA A 91 -3.08 -5.54 -25.73
N LYS A 92 -4.25 -5.71 -25.13
CA LYS A 92 -5.41 -4.84 -25.24
C LYS A 92 -6.00 -4.60 -23.86
N LEU A 93 -6.25 -3.35 -23.52
CA LEU A 93 -7.02 -2.91 -22.37
C LEU A 93 -8.50 -3.03 -22.71
N ASP A 94 -9.16 -3.99 -22.08
CA ASP A 94 -10.59 -4.25 -22.30
C ASP A 94 -11.47 -3.33 -21.45
N SER A 95 -11.03 -3.01 -20.23
CA SER A 95 -11.73 -2.06 -19.36
C SER A 95 -10.78 -1.48 -18.31
N PHE A 96 -11.06 -0.24 -17.92
CA PHE A 96 -10.50 0.41 -16.73
C PHE A 96 -11.60 1.27 -16.11
N ASP A 97 -11.83 1.10 -14.81
CA ASP A 97 -12.84 1.84 -14.06
C ASP A 97 -12.36 2.13 -12.64
N ILE A 98 -12.75 3.30 -12.12
CA ILE A 98 -12.58 3.68 -10.72
C ILE A 98 -13.98 3.96 -10.17
N ALA A 99 -14.46 3.07 -9.31
CA ALA A 99 -15.75 3.22 -8.66
C ALA A 99 -15.76 4.44 -7.73
N ALA A 100 -16.95 4.93 -7.39
CA ALA A 100 -17.12 6.10 -6.51
C ALA A 100 -16.49 5.94 -5.10
N ASN A 101 -16.27 4.71 -4.65
CA ASN A 101 -15.59 4.41 -3.40
C ASN A 101 -14.05 4.33 -3.53
N GLY A 102 -13.48 4.64 -4.71
CA GLY A 102 -12.05 4.59 -4.99
C GLY A 102 -11.50 3.21 -5.36
N THR A 103 -12.35 2.18 -5.47
CA THR A 103 -11.93 0.87 -5.96
C THR A 103 -11.63 0.96 -7.45
N ALA A 104 -10.40 0.64 -7.86
CA ALA A 104 -10.06 0.54 -9.28
C ALA A 104 -10.13 -0.91 -9.75
N THR A 105 -10.61 -1.11 -10.97
CA THR A 105 -10.58 -2.40 -11.67
C THR A 105 -10.06 -2.22 -13.08
N ALA A 106 -9.31 -3.20 -13.57
CA ALA A 106 -8.88 -3.25 -14.96
C ALA A 106 -8.99 -4.67 -15.49
N ARG A 107 -9.28 -4.80 -16.79
CA ARG A 107 -9.18 -6.06 -17.52
C ARG A 107 -8.38 -5.84 -18.79
N ALA A 108 -7.53 -6.81 -19.11
CA ALA A 108 -6.75 -6.82 -20.32
C ALA A 108 -6.72 -8.22 -20.93
N SER A 109 -6.45 -8.28 -22.22
CA SER A 109 -6.28 -9.51 -22.99
C SER A 109 -5.08 -9.38 -23.91
N ALA A 110 -4.49 -10.51 -24.31
CA ALA A 110 -3.48 -10.55 -25.36
C ALA A 110 -3.70 -11.78 -26.23
N SER A 111 -3.41 -11.65 -27.53
CA SER A 111 -3.54 -12.73 -28.50
C SER A 111 -2.31 -12.77 -29.41
N TYR A 112 -1.85 -13.98 -29.68
CA TYR A 112 -0.71 -14.26 -30.55
C TYR A 112 -0.99 -15.49 -31.42
N PRO A 113 -0.97 -15.37 -32.76
CA PRO A 113 -1.00 -16.52 -33.65
C PRO A 113 0.37 -17.19 -33.65
N MET A 114 0.58 -18.14 -32.73
CA MET A 114 1.87 -18.81 -32.59
C MET A 114 2.14 -19.70 -33.81
N PRO A 115 3.24 -19.50 -34.55
CA PRO A 115 3.62 -20.37 -35.65
C PRO A 115 3.81 -21.81 -35.20
N THR A 116 3.30 -22.76 -35.97
CA THR A 116 3.57 -24.19 -35.76
C THR A 116 4.81 -24.59 -36.56
N ASN A 117 5.58 -25.56 -36.09
CA ASN A 117 6.71 -26.10 -36.84
C ASN A 117 6.35 -27.42 -37.54
N PHE A 118 5.57 -28.28 -36.89
CA PHE A 118 5.24 -29.60 -37.40
C PHE A 118 3.80 -29.71 -37.88
N MET A 119 2.84 -29.00 -37.27
CA MET A 119 1.45 -28.99 -37.73
C MET A 119 1.26 -28.36 -39.12
N GLN A 120 2.27 -27.67 -39.66
CA GLN A 120 2.31 -27.22 -41.06
C GLN A 120 2.15 -28.38 -42.06
N ILE A 121 2.61 -29.60 -41.71
CA ILE A 121 2.42 -30.81 -42.53
C ILE A 121 0.92 -31.11 -42.72
N ALA A 122 0.09 -30.76 -41.74
CA ALA A 122 -1.36 -30.88 -41.78
C ALA A 122 -2.07 -29.58 -42.24
N ARG A 123 -1.34 -28.61 -42.80
CA ARG A 123 -1.82 -27.27 -43.20
C ARG A 123 -2.41 -26.44 -42.07
N ILE A 124 -1.91 -26.62 -40.85
CA ILE A 124 -2.22 -25.77 -39.70
C ILE A 124 -0.98 -24.92 -39.44
N ASP A 125 -0.96 -23.70 -39.96
CA ASP A 125 0.23 -22.84 -39.93
C ASP A 125 0.43 -22.13 -38.58
N THR A 126 -0.64 -21.94 -37.81
CA THR A 126 -0.60 -21.28 -36.51
C THR A 126 -1.58 -21.92 -35.53
N VAL A 127 -1.29 -21.77 -34.23
CA VAL A 127 -2.23 -22.04 -33.14
C VAL A 127 -2.51 -20.72 -32.43
N PRO A 128 -3.79 -20.31 -32.30
CA PRO A 128 -4.12 -19.09 -31.58
C PRO A 128 -3.88 -19.28 -30.08
N VAL A 129 -2.99 -18.47 -29.52
CA VAL A 129 -2.76 -18.40 -28.06
C VAL A 129 -3.36 -17.10 -27.56
N ALA A 130 -4.26 -17.21 -26.57
CA ALA A 130 -4.87 -16.05 -25.93
C ALA A 130 -4.77 -16.16 -24.40
N VAL A 131 -4.59 -15.01 -23.77
CA VAL A 131 -4.55 -14.83 -22.32
C VAL A 131 -5.40 -13.63 -21.91
N GLY A 132 -5.89 -13.66 -20.67
CA GLY A 132 -6.67 -12.58 -20.07
C GLY A 132 -6.20 -12.36 -18.64
N ALA A 133 -6.22 -11.10 -18.21
CA ALA A 133 -5.89 -10.71 -16.86
C ALA A 133 -6.92 -9.72 -16.33
N ALA A 134 -7.23 -9.85 -15.05
CA ALA A 134 -8.08 -8.92 -14.32
C ALA A 134 -7.39 -8.53 -13.02
N VAL A 135 -7.48 -7.26 -12.66
CA VAL A 135 -6.89 -6.74 -11.44
C VAL A 135 -7.88 -5.83 -10.73
N ARG A 136 -7.86 -5.88 -9.40
CA ARG A 136 -8.59 -4.97 -8.53
C ARG A 136 -7.64 -4.32 -7.54
N LYS A 137 -7.75 -3.01 -7.40
CA LYS A 137 -7.09 -2.24 -6.35
C LYS A 137 -8.11 -1.68 -5.38
N ARG A 138 -7.95 -1.99 -4.10
CA ARG A 138 -8.82 -1.46 -3.04
C ARG A 138 -8.50 0.02 -2.79
N PRO A 139 -9.50 0.83 -2.34
CA PRO A 139 -9.22 2.17 -1.88
C PRO A 139 -8.28 2.14 -0.67
N ALA A 140 -7.46 3.17 -0.54
CA ALA A 140 -6.59 3.35 0.61
C ALA A 140 -6.59 4.81 1.07
N LEU A 141 -5.98 5.07 2.22
CA LEU A 141 -5.96 6.39 2.84
C LEU A 141 -5.37 7.47 1.91
N VAL A 142 -6.17 8.46 1.53
CA VAL A 142 -5.73 9.62 0.73
C VAL A 142 -5.76 10.93 1.50
N GLN A 143 -6.44 10.97 2.64
CA GLN A 143 -6.48 12.11 3.53
C GLN A 143 -6.63 11.61 4.95
N THR A 144 -6.00 12.29 5.90
CA THR A 144 -6.14 12.02 7.33
C THR A 144 -6.53 13.29 8.07
N THR A 145 -7.41 13.17 9.06
CA THR A 145 -7.82 14.26 9.93
C THR A 145 -7.41 13.94 11.35
N PHE A 146 -6.46 14.69 11.90
CA PHE A 146 -6.07 14.59 13.31
C PHE A 146 -6.81 15.61 14.14
N LYS A 147 -7.33 15.19 15.29
CA LYS A 147 -7.91 16.08 16.29
C LYS A 147 -7.36 15.72 17.66
N VAL A 148 -6.57 16.63 18.21
CA VAL A 148 -6.00 16.46 19.56
C VAL A 148 -7.14 16.50 20.57
N THR A 149 -7.10 15.60 21.54
CA THR A 149 -8.12 15.53 22.60
C THR A 149 -7.53 15.83 23.96
N LYS A 150 -6.29 15.44 24.22
CA LYS A 150 -5.58 15.75 25.47
C LYS A 150 -4.09 15.63 25.28
N VAL A 151 -3.33 16.62 25.75
CA VAL A 151 -1.88 16.47 25.93
C VAL A 151 -1.48 16.87 27.34
N SER A 152 -0.57 16.10 27.94
CA SER A 152 -0.01 16.34 29.26
C SER A 152 1.49 15.98 29.31
N GLY A 153 2.10 16.10 30.47
CA GLY A 153 3.49 15.80 30.75
C GLY A 153 4.31 17.04 31.08
N TYR A 154 5.44 16.83 31.76
CA TYR A 154 6.36 17.87 32.21
C TYR A 154 7.34 18.34 31.14
N TRP A 155 7.43 17.60 30.04
CA TRP A 155 8.34 17.88 28.95
C TRP A 155 7.62 18.47 27.77
N ASN A 156 8.20 19.55 27.23
CA ASN A 156 7.84 20.06 25.92
C ASN A 156 8.11 18.96 24.89
N LYS A 157 7.19 18.84 23.93
CA LYS A 157 7.26 17.81 22.90
C LYS A 157 6.57 18.25 21.64
N THR A 158 7.04 17.74 20.52
CA THR A 158 6.45 18.00 19.21
C THR A 158 6.23 16.69 18.47
N MET A 159 4.98 16.40 18.14
CA MET A 159 4.61 15.32 17.22
C MET A 159 4.59 15.86 15.80
N THR A 160 5.20 15.15 14.86
CA THR A 160 5.23 15.52 13.44
C THR A 160 4.76 14.34 12.59
N LEU A 161 3.81 14.58 11.69
CA LEU A 161 3.52 13.66 10.59
C LEU A 161 4.46 13.96 9.44
N TYR A 162 5.28 12.99 9.06
CA TYR A 162 6.14 13.07 7.90
C TYR A 162 5.55 12.28 6.73
N GLY A 163 5.74 12.81 5.53
CA GLY A 163 5.42 12.10 4.29
C GLY A 163 6.50 12.25 3.23
N THR A 164 6.72 11.17 2.48
CA THR A 164 7.60 11.16 1.30
C THR A 164 6.72 11.10 0.06
N LYS A 165 6.88 12.05 -0.86
CA LYS A 165 6.14 12.06 -2.13
C LYS A 165 6.58 10.90 -3.03
N PHE A 166 5.71 10.46 -3.94
CA PHE A 166 6.12 9.54 -5.00
C PHE A 166 7.33 10.08 -5.78
N GLY A 167 8.34 9.24 -5.98
CA GLY A 167 9.59 9.60 -6.65
C GLY A 167 10.58 10.44 -5.82
N ALA A 168 10.21 10.87 -4.61
CA ALA A 168 11.12 11.57 -3.70
C ALA A 168 11.83 10.59 -2.75
N THR A 169 13.01 10.97 -2.27
CA THR A 169 13.75 10.23 -1.24
C THR A 169 13.56 10.83 0.15
N ASP A 170 13.32 12.13 0.23
CA ASP A 170 13.30 12.87 1.49
C ASP A 170 11.88 13.02 2.03
N ALA A 171 11.69 12.66 3.30
CA ALA A 171 10.45 12.92 4.01
C ALA A 171 10.34 14.40 4.38
N LYS A 172 9.15 14.98 4.22
CA LYS A 172 8.82 16.36 4.59
C LYS A 172 7.71 16.38 5.64
N PRO A 173 7.72 17.37 6.56
CA PRO A 173 6.66 17.51 7.55
C PRO A 173 5.36 17.94 6.86
N LEU A 174 4.24 17.31 7.24
CA LEU A 174 2.89 17.59 6.74
C LEU A 174 1.99 18.21 7.81
N MET A 175 2.31 17.98 9.08
CA MET A 175 1.60 18.50 10.24
C MET A 175 2.55 18.46 11.45
N THR A 176 2.43 19.44 12.33
CA THR A 176 3.03 19.40 13.67
C THR A 176 1.98 19.58 14.75
N ILE A 177 2.24 18.98 15.90
CA ILE A 177 1.49 19.20 17.13
C ILE A 177 2.51 19.47 18.23
N THR A 178 2.61 20.73 18.65
CA THR A 178 3.59 21.19 19.62
C THR A 178 2.92 21.43 20.96
N TYR A 179 3.43 20.76 21.99
CA TYR A 179 3.02 20.94 23.38
C TYR A 179 4.10 21.68 24.17
N THR A 180 3.66 22.69 24.91
CA THR A 180 4.48 23.45 25.86
C THR A 180 3.88 23.32 27.26
N TYR A 181 4.70 22.87 28.20
CA TYR A 181 4.30 22.79 29.60
C TYR A 181 4.30 24.18 30.26
N ASP A 182 3.18 24.54 30.91
CA ASP A 182 2.99 25.89 31.49
C ASP A 182 3.59 26.04 32.91
N LYS A 183 4.31 25.04 33.42
CA LYS A 183 5.01 25.09 34.74
C LYS A 183 4.09 25.40 35.92
N THR A 184 2.86 24.91 35.84
CA THR A 184 1.79 24.98 36.84
C THR A 184 2.11 24.27 38.16
N GLY A 185 3.16 23.42 38.20
CA GLY A 185 3.53 22.62 39.38
C GLY A 185 2.60 21.43 39.65
N ASP A 186 1.69 21.12 38.72
CA ASP A 186 0.75 20.02 38.89
C ASP A 186 1.39 18.64 38.69
N PRO A 187 0.82 17.54 39.23
CA PRO A 187 1.33 16.16 39.15
C PRO A 187 1.35 15.49 37.77
N LYS A 188 0.69 16.06 36.75
CA LYS A 188 0.59 15.48 35.40
C LYS A 188 1.22 16.34 34.31
N GLY A 189 1.49 17.61 34.59
CA GLY A 189 1.99 18.60 33.66
C GLY A 189 0.94 18.98 32.63
N TYR A 190 0.19 20.06 32.86
CA TYR A 190 -0.73 20.62 31.87
C TYR A 190 -0.17 21.91 31.24
N GLY A 191 -0.59 22.18 30.01
CA GLY A 191 -0.18 23.39 29.31
C GLY A 191 -0.89 23.63 27.99
N THR A 192 -0.15 24.18 27.03
CA THR A 192 -0.69 24.62 25.75
C THR A 192 -0.21 23.73 24.61
N THR A 193 -1.15 23.27 23.79
CA THR A 193 -0.89 22.53 22.55
C THR A 193 -1.31 23.36 21.34
N ILE A 194 -0.47 23.43 20.32
CA ILE A 194 -0.75 24.05 19.02
C ILE A 194 -0.62 22.98 17.95
N VAL A 195 -1.63 22.87 17.09
CA VAL A 195 -1.65 21.97 15.94
C VAL A 195 -1.58 22.82 14.67
N ASP A 196 -0.59 22.53 13.84
CA ASP A 196 -0.39 23.19 12.57
C ASP A 196 -0.40 22.18 11.42
N THR A 197 -1.08 22.50 10.33
CA THR A 197 -0.86 21.83 9.05
C THR A 197 0.27 22.51 8.30
N ILE A 198 1.03 21.73 7.54
CA ILE A 198 2.17 22.22 6.75
C ILE A 198 1.90 21.88 5.30
N THR A 199 1.92 22.92 4.46
CA THR A 199 1.81 22.76 3.01
C THR A 199 3.08 23.25 2.34
N ASN A 200 3.54 22.49 1.33
CA ASN A 200 4.71 22.85 0.53
C ASN A 200 4.40 22.66 -0.96
N SER A 201 4.34 23.80 -1.67
CA SER A 201 4.11 23.87 -3.11
C SER A 201 5.39 24.22 -3.89
N GLY A 202 6.53 23.64 -3.49
CA GLY A 202 7.83 23.87 -4.16
C GLY A 202 8.59 25.10 -3.66
N GLY A 203 8.23 25.62 -2.48
CA GLY A 203 8.84 26.78 -1.84
C GLY A 203 9.09 26.54 -0.34
N ALA A 204 9.08 27.61 0.45
CA ALA A 204 9.14 27.50 1.91
C ALA A 204 7.89 26.84 2.48
N ASP A 205 8.02 26.18 3.62
CA ASP A 205 6.90 25.56 4.33
C ASP A 205 5.91 26.63 4.82
N ILE A 206 4.64 26.47 4.44
CA ILE A 206 3.55 27.31 4.94
C ILE A 206 2.88 26.56 6.09
N THR A 207 3.04 27.12 7.29
CA THR A 207 2.49 26.56 8.53
C THR A 207 1.18 27.27 8.87
N THR A 208 0.10 26.52 9.06
CA THR A 208 -1.23 27.07 9.38
C THR A 208 -1.76 26.42 10.65
N THR A 209 -2.02 27.22 11.69
CA THR A 209 -2.66 26.74 12.90
C THR A 209 -4.11 26.38 12.63
N VAL A 210 -4.47 25.15 13.01
CA VAL A 210 -5.80 24.57 12.80
C VAL A 210 -6.48 24.16 14.10
N GLN A 211 -5.72 23.95 15.17
CA GLN A 211 -6.25 23.70 16.51
C GLN A 211 -5.29 24.25 17.57
N LYS A 212 -5.86 24.78 18.65
CA LYS A 212 -5.15 25.11 19.88
C LYS A 212 -5.89 24.51 21.06
N GLN A 213 -5.18 23.80 21.93
CA GLN A 213 -5.70 23.32 23.21
C GLN A 213 -4.97 24.04 24.35
N VAL A 214 -5.71 24.59 25.31
CA VAL A 214 -5.13 25.14 26.54
C VAL A 214 -5.73 24.43 27.74
N CYS A 215 -4.90 23.73 28.50
CA CYS A 215 -5.30 23.07 29.73
C CYS A 215 -4.82 23.87 30.94
N VAL A 216 -5.75 24.27 31.81
CA VAL A 216 -5.45 25.02 33.03
C VAL A 216 -5.85 24.21 34.26
N VAL A 217 -5.02 24.31 35.31
CA VAL A 217 -5.27 23.67 36.61
C VAL A 217 -5.75 24.69 37.63
N GLY A 218 -6.54 24.27 38.61
CA GLY A 218 -7.01 25.15 39.67
C GLY A 218 -8.13 24.54 40.50
N LYS A 219 -8.59 25.28 41.51
CA LYS A 219 -9.78 24.87 42.27
C LYS A 219 -11.02 24.97 41.38
N THR A 220 -12.02 24.11 41.61
CA THR A 220 -13.25 24.08 40.80
C THR A 220 -13.88 25.47 40.61
N LYS A 221 -14.02 26.25 41.68
CA LYS A 221 -14.63 27.58 41.62
C LYS A 221 -13.82 28.59 40.80
N ASP A 222 -12.50 28.45 40.77
CA ASP A 222 -11.62 29.33 40.01
C ASP A 222 -11.66 28.95 38.54
N LEU A 223 -11.59 27.66 38.23
CA LEU A 223 -11.75 27.12 36.89
C LEU A 223 -13.11 27.47 36.27
N GLN A 224 -14.20 27.42 37.04
CA GLN A 224 -15.54 27.81 36.58
C GLN A 224 -15.63 29.29 36.19
N LYS A 225 -14.76 30.15 36.73
CA LYS A 225 -14.73 31.58 36.40
C LYS A 225 -13.83 31.87 35.19
N THR A 226 -12.75 31.12 35.02
CA THR A 226 -11.74 31.35 33.98
C THR A 226 -12.05 30.62 32.68
N LEU A 227 -12.66 29.43 32.76
CA LEU A 227 -13.01 28.64 31.59
C LEU A 227 -14.32 29.13 30.94
N PRO A 228 -14.45 29.00 29.62
CA PRO A 228 -15.73 29.20 28.95
C PRO A 228 -16.85 28.37 29.58
N ALA A 229 -18.07 28.92 29.58
CA ALA A 229 -19.23 28.21 30.10
C ALA A 229 -19.44 26.88 29.36
N GLY A 230 -19.64 25.79 30.12
CA GLY A 230 -19.82 24.45 29.57
C GLY A 230 -18.52 23.65 29.37
N THR A 231 -17.33 24.25 29.57
CA THR A 231 -16.08 23.47 29.59
C THR A 231 -16.10 22.45 30.73
N ALA A 232 -15.82 21.19 30.40
CA ALA A 232 -15.73 20.12 31.39
C ALA A 232 -14.52 20.31 32.31
N ILE A 233 -14.77 20.29 33.63
CA ILE A 233 -13.71 20.24 34.64
C ILE A 233 -13.50 18.79 35.04
N GLN A 234 -12.30 18.28 34.79
CA GLN A 234 -11.90 16.92 35.07
C GLN A 234 -11.09 16.84 36.37
N THR A 235 -10.88 15.63 36.88
CA THR A 235 -10.00 15.36 38.02
C THR A 235 -9.08 14.21 37.63
N ASP A 236 -7.77 14.41 37.72
CA ASP A 236 -6.80 13.37 37.42
C ASP A 236 -6.67 12.34 38.56
N SER A 237 -5.82 11.32 38.35
CA SER A 237 -5.54 10.27 39.34
C SER A 237 -4.92 10.79 40.64
N SER A 238 -4.31 11.97 40.61
CA SER A 238 -3.66 12.63 41.74
C SER A 238 -4.59 13.60 42.48
N GLY A 239 -5.85 13.72 42.04
CA GLY A 239 -6.84 14.64 42.59
C GLY A 239 -6.76 16.07 42.04
N THR A 240 -5.87 16.34 41.08
CA THR A 240 -5.73 17.65 40.45
C THR A 240 -6.94 17.92 39.58
N LYS A 241 -7.54 19.10 39.76
CA LYS A 241 -8.62 19.55 38.90
C LYS A 241 -8.08 20.41 37.77
N TYR A 242 -8.56 20.13 36.57
CA TYR A 242 -8.15 20.83 35.36
C TYR A 242 -9.32 20.96 34.38
N GLY A 243 -9.22 21.93 33.47
CA GLY A 243 -10.10 22.02 32.31
C GLY A 243 -9.31 22.40 31.08
N CYS A 244 -9.68 21.82 29.95
CA CYS A 244 -9.03 22.06 28.67
C CYS A 244 -10.00 22.73 27.71
N VAL A 245 -9.53 23.77 27.03
CA VAL A 245 -10.30 24.49 26.00
C VAL A 245 -9.67 24.21 24.65
N ASP A 246 -10.43 23.55 23.79
CA ASP A 246 -10.08 23.35 22.38
C ASP A 246 -10.66 24.48 21.53
N THR A 247 -9.80 25.20 20.82
CA THR A 247 -10.16 26.21 19.82
C THR A 247 -9.76 25.70 18.44
N MET A 248 -10.71 25.62 17.52
CA MET A 248 -10.45 25.25 16.13
C MET A 248 -10.25 26.49 15.26
N TYR A 249 -9.41 26.35 14.24
CA TYR A 249 -9.16 27.39 13.25
C TYR A 249 -9.35 26.79 11.85
N PRO A 250 -10.44 27.16 11.14
CA PRO A 250 -11.55 28.00 11.56
C PRO A 250 -12.39 27.37 12.69
N ALA A 251 -13.28 28.14 13.33
CA ALA A 251 -14.03 27.72 14.52
C ALA A 251 -14.83 26.40 14.37
N ASN A 252 -15.27 26.08 13.15
CA ASN A 252 -16.00 24.84 12.84
C ASN A 252 -15.12 23.77 12.17
N GLY A 253 -13.79 23.91 12.30
CA GLY A 253 -12.81 22.98 11.72
C GLY A 253 -12.89 21.59 12.35
N ALA A 254 -12.59 20.57 11.54
CA ALA A 254 -12.56 19.17 11.98
C ALA A 254 -11.27 18.79 12.72
N GLY A 255 -10.28 19.69 12.77
CA GLY A 255 -8.91 19.43 13.20
C GLY A 255 -7.92 19.61 12.03
N ALA A 256 -6.76 18.99 12.12
CA ALA A 256 -5.74 18.99 11.08
C ALA A 256 -6.07 18.02 9.95
N VAL A 257 -6.66 18.55 8.89
CA VAL A 257 -6.91 17.82 7.64
C VAL A 257 -5.65 17.85 6.77
N VAL A 258 -5.09 16.69 6.48
CA VAL A 258 -3.84 16.52 5.71
C VAL A 258 -4.08 15.62 4.50
N ASP A 259 -3.79 16.13 3.31
CA ASP A 259 -3.76 15.35 2.07
C ASP A 259 -2.50 14.47 2.02
N VAL A 260 -2.71 13.15 1.89
CA VAL A 260 -1.65 12.15 1.78
C VAL A 260 -1.77 11.31 0.49
N SER A 261 -2.57 11.78 -0.46
CA SER A 261 -2.84 11.11 -1.74
C SER A 261 -1.59 10.94 -2.60
N GLN A 262 -0.64 11.89 -2.48
CA GLN A 262 0.63 11.89 -3.21
C GLN A 262 1.81 11.29 -2.41
N MET A 263 1.55 10.74 -1.23
CA MET A 263 2.60 10.16 -0.37
C MET A 263 2.80 8.68 -0.67
N SER A 264 4.05 8.27 -0.88
CA SER A 264 4.48 6.88 -0.99
C SER A 264 4.72 6.24 0.38
N SER A 265 5.16 7.03 1.36
CA SER A 265 5.37 6.60 2.75
C SER A 265 4.94 7.68 3.74
N LEU A 266 4.48 7.24 4.92
CA LEU A 266 4.11 8.09 6.05
C LEU A 266 4.71 7.55 7.35
N TYR A 267 5.08 8.43 8.27
CA TYR A 267 5.37 8.06 9.65
C TYR A 267 5.12 9.22 10.61
N LEU A 268 4.82 8.89 11.86
CA LEU A 268 4.75 9.85 12.97
C LEU A 268 6.08 9.85 13.72
N GLN A 269 6.53 11.03 14.12
CA GLN A 269 7.70 11.22 14.98
C GLN A 269 7.37 12.15 16.13
N MET A 270 7.63 11.73 17.36
CA MET A 270 7.64 12.61 18.53
C MET A 270 9.08 12.99 18.88
N ASP A 271 9.33 14.30 18.97
CA ASP A 271 10.54 14.86 19.57
C ASP A 271 10.24 15.28 21.01
N VAL A 272 11.01 14.74 21.95
CA VAL A 272 10.93 15.02 23.39
C VAL A 272 12.35 15.34 23.86
N PRO A 273 12.81 16.61 23.80
CA PRO A 273 14.22 16.95 24.03
C PRO A 273 14.76 16.52 25.41
N SER A 274 13.88 16.46 26.40
CA SER A 274 14.17 16.05 27.78
C SER A 274 13.85 14.57 28.06
N GLY A 275 13.32 13.83 27.07
CA GLY A 275 12.90 12.44 27.21
C GLY A 275 14.03 11.44 26.97
N SER A 276 13.75 10.17 27.28
CA SER A 276 14.65 9.05 27.03
C SER A 276 13.83 7.83 26.56
N PRO A 277 13.72 7.59 25.24
CA PRO A 277 14.46 8.23 24.15
C PRO A 277 13.94 9.63 23.78
N LYS A 278 14.80 10.45 23.16
CA LYS A 278 14.45 11.81 22.72
C LYS A 278 13.62 11.86 21.45
N ILE A 279 13.74 10.85 20.60
CA ILE A 279 13.05 10.74 19.33
C ILE A 279 12.34 9.40 19.31
N LEU A 280 11.05 9.44 19.03
CA LEU A 280 10.20 8.27 18.96
C LEU A 280 9.51 8.24 17.60
N LYS A 281 9.47 7.10 16.92
CA LYS A 281 8.98 6.99 15.55
C LYS A 281 8.07 5.79 15.36
N SER A 282 6.97 6.00 14.63
CA SER A 282 6.02 4.92 14.33
C SER A 282 6.64 3.85 13.42
N ASN A 283 7.60 4.24 12.57
CA ASN A 283 8.29 3.36 11.62
C ASN A 283 9.65 2.85 12.14
N ASP A 284 9.93 2.98 13.45
CA ASP A 284 11.14 2.45 14.07
C ASP A 284 10.77 1.36 15.10
N PRO A 285 11.20 0.09 14.91
CA PRO A 285 10.86 -1.00 15.82
C PRO A 285 11.38 -0.82 17.26
N ALA A 286 12.34 0.09 17.49
CA ALA A 286 12.87 0.37 18.82
C ALA A 286 12.01 1.35 19.64
N THR A 287 11.17 2.17 18.98
CA THR A 287 10.47 3.28 19.63
C THR A 287 8.97 3.35 19.36
N SER A 288 8.48 2.61 18.37
CA SER A 288 7.07 2.49 18.02
C SER A 288 6.18 1.91 19.13
N ASN A 289 6.77 1.18 20.09
CA ASN A 289 6.09 0.55 21.23
C ASN A 289 5.62 1.56 22.29
N ARG A 290 5.59 2.85 21.95
CA ARG A 290 4.98 3.91 22.76
C ARG A 290 3.77 4.51 22.09
N LEU A 291 3.44 4.05 20.88
CA LEU A 291 2.17 4.33 20.23
C LEU A 291 1.13 3.31 20.73
N TYR A 292 -0.08 3.79 20.96
CA TYR A 292 -1.24 3.03 21.37
C TYR A 292 -2.32 3.23 20.31
N ILE A 293 -2.97 2.16 19.88
CA ILE A 293 -4.02 2.22 18.85
C ILE A 293 -5.15 1.32 19.28
N GLY A 294 -6.39 1.82 19.27
CA GLY A 294 -7.53 0.99 19.59
C GLY A 294 -8.88 1.53 19.15
N THR A 295 -9.91 0.93 19.75
CA THR A 295 -11.31 1.06 19.31
C THR A 295 -12.07 2.12 20.09
N SER A 296 -11.52 2.61 21.20
CA SER A 296 -12.13 3.66 22.03
C SER A 296 -11.07 4.52 22.74
N PRO A 297 -11.43 5.68 23.33
CA PRO A 297 -10.50 6.52 24.09
C PRO A 297 -9.89 5.85 25.34
N THR A 298 -10.43 4.72 25.79
CA THR A 298 -9.99 4.03 27.01
C THR A 298 -9.46 2.62 26.73
N ASP A 299 -9.65 2.11 25.52
CA ASP A 299 -9.17 0.80 25.08
C ASP A 299 -8.29 0.97 23.84
N MET A 300 -7.00 1.15 24.10
CA MET A 300 -5.95 1.35 23.11
C MET A 300 -4.74 0.51 23.55
N PRO A 301 -4.57 -0.72 23.04
CA PRO A 301 -3.37 -1.50 23.32
C PRO A 301 -2.12 -0.80 22.79
N GLU A 302 -1.03 -0.96 23.53
CA GLU A 302 0.31 -0.56 23.11
C GLU A 302 0.75 -1.40 21.91
N ILE A 303 1.48 -0.78 20.98
CA ILE A 303 2.15 -1.50 19.89
C ILE A 303 3.24 -2.41 20.46
N ALA A 304 3.23 -3.67 20.05
CA ALA A 304 4.22 -4.64 20.53
C ALA A 304 5.66 -4.23 20.19
N THR A 305 6.58 -4.48 21.13
CA THR A 305 8.01 -4.22 20.96
C THR A 305 8.57 -4.90 19.71
N GLY A 306 9.40 -4.20 18.94
CA GLY A 306 10.01 -4.71 17.71
C GLY A 306 9.11 -4.65 16.47
N LYS A 307 7.94 -4.02 16.56
CA LYS A 307 7.02 -3.81 15.42
C LYS A 307 7.10 -2.41 14.87
N THR A 308 6.73 -2.20 13.61
CA THR A 308 6.52 -0.86 13.05
C THR A 308 5.03 -0.65 12.80
N VAL A 309 4.62 0.62 12.71
CA VAL A 309 3.25 1.01 12.37
C VAL A 309 3.27 1.74 11.03
N ASP A 310 2.53 1.17 10.08
CA ASP A 310 2.21 1.82 8.82
C ASP A 310 0.97 2.70 8.98
N ILE A 311 1.17 4.02 8.85
CA ILE A 311 0.10 5.00 9.02
C ILE A 311 -1.02 4.83 7.98
N PHE A 312 -0.73 4.31 6.78
CA PHE A 312 -1.78 4.08 5.77
C PHE A 312 -2.79 3.02 6.19
N THR A 313 -2.41 2.10 7.08
CA THR A 313 -3.29 1.05 7.62
C THR A 313 -3.77 1.35 9.04
N ALA A 314 -3.00 2.11 9.81
CA ALA A 314 -3.33 2.49 11.18
C ALA A 314 -4.46 3.53 11.30
N VAL A 315 -4.71 4.30 10.23
CA VAL A 315 -5.79 5.30 10.20
C VAL A 315 -7.04 4.69 9.54
N PRO A 316 -8.15 4.52 10.27
CA PRO A 316 -9.36 3.91 9.73
C PRO A 316 -10.07 4.83 8.72
N CYS A 317 -10.61 4.24 7.66
CA CYS A 317 -11.40 4.93 6.65
C CYS A 317 -12.82 5.24 7.17
N GLY A 318 -13.24 6.50 7.12
CA GLY A 318 -14.63 6.93 7.34
C GLY A 318 -15.14 6.81 8.77
N GLN A 319 -14.31 6.36 9.71
CA GLN A 319 -14.64 6.19 11.12
C GLN A 319 -13.52 6.76 11.99
N PRO A 320 -13.81 7.20 13.22
CA PRO A 320 -12.78 7.64 14.14
C PRO A 320 -11.92 6.46 14.62
N GLY A 321 -10.61 6.63 14.54
CA GLY A 321 -9.62 5.83 15.25
C GLY A 321 -9.12 6.58 16.48
N TYR A 322 -8.74 5.83 17.51
CA TYR A 322 -8.22 6.39 18.76
C TYR A 322 -6.76 6.00 18.90
N GLN A 323 -5.92 7.01 19.10
CA GLN A 323 -4.49 6.81 19.26
C GLN A 323 -3.95 7.64 20.41
N ALA A 324 -2.92 7.11 21.06
CA ALA A 324 -2.18 7.81 22.08
C ALA A 324 -0.69 7.54 21.98
N TRP A 325 0.12 8.41 22.55
CA TRP A 325 1.58 8.25 22.64
C TRP A 325 2.08 8.50 24.06
N GLU A 326 3.00 7.65 24.49
CA GLU A 326 3.84 7.83 25.68
C GLU A 326 5.15 8.51 25.25
N ASP A 327 5.61 9.49 26.03
CA ASP A 327 6.70 10.40 25.63
C ASP A 327 8.11 9.97 26.12
N GLY A 328 8.23 8.78 26.72
CA GLY A 328 9.45 8.22 27.27
C GLY A 328 9.63 8.40 28.77
N GLY A 329 8.66 8.96 29.49
CA GLY A 329 8.66 9.08 30.95
C GLY A 329 8.43 7.76 31.70
N ASN A 330 7.88 6.75 31.03
CA ASN A 330 7.54 5.44 31.59
C ASN A 330 8.32 4.32 30.90
N THR A 331 8.54 3.23 31.63
CA THR A 331 8.94 1.97 31.01
C THR A 331 7.76 1.35 30.28
N VAL A 332 7.99 0.87 29.06
CA VAL A 332 7.00 0.12 28.27
C VAL A 332 7.26 -1.39 28.38
N PRO A 333 6.22 -2.25 28.45
CA PRO A 333 4.82 -1.91 28.23
C PRO A 333 4.13 -1.20 29.41
N ALA A 334 3.27 -0.24 29.10
CA ALA A 334 2.49 0.50 30.10
C ALA A 334 0.99 0.55 29.73
N PRO A 335 0.07 0.74 30.70
CA PRO A 335 -1.34 0.98 30.37
C PRO A 335 -1.49 2.36 29.69
N VAL A 336 -2.47 2.49 28.79
CA VAL A 336 -2.68 3.74 28.05
C VAL A 336 -3.02 4.95 28.93
N SER A 337 -3.41 4.75 30.18
CA SER A 337 -3.53 5.82 31.18
C SER A 337 -2.23 6.57 31.45
N ASN A 338 -1.09 5.97 31.09
CA ASN A 338 0.25 6.55 31.22
C ASN A 338 0.69 7.31 29.96
N ALA A 339 -0.05 7.21 28.85
CA ALA A 339 0.23 8.01 27.67
C ALA A 339 0.02 9.50 27.97
N ASP A 340 0.75 10.34 27.25
CA ASP A 340 0.80 11.79 27.46
C ASP A 340 0.11 12.56 26.35
N PHE A 341 -0.10 11.91 25.21
CA PHE A 341 -0.58 12.56 24.01
C PHE A 341 -1.73 11.76 23.42
N PHE A 342 -2.93 12.31 23.37
CA PHE A 342 -4.14 11.64 22.89
C PHE A 342 -4.78 12.42 21.75
N TYR A 343 -5.20 11.68 20.72
CA TYR A 343 -5.90 12.25 19.58
C TYR A 343 -6.85 11.23 18.96
N THR A 344 -7.87 11.77 18.27
CA THR A 344 -8.65 11.00 17.32
C THR A 344 -8.09 11.21 15.92
N VAL A 345 -8.11 10.17 15.11
CA VAL A 345 -7.70 10.25 13.70
C VAL A 345 -8.77 9.62 12.81
N THR A 346 -9.16 10.29 11.73
CA THR A 346 -10.15 9.78 10.77
C THR A 346 -9.60 9.88 9.36
N GLY A 347 -9.68 8.79 8.60
CA GLY A 347 -9.22 8.74 7.22
C GLY A 347 -10.33 8.96 6.19
N LYS A 348 -10.00 9.60 5.07
CA LYS A 348 -10.73 9.43 3.81
C LYS A 348 -9.95 8.46 2.95
N CYS A 349 -10.63 7.45 2.41
CA CYS A 349 -10.03 6.47 1.51
C CYS A 349 -10.62 6.59 0.11
N ASP A 350 -9.74 6.49 -0.87
CA ASP A 350 -10.05 6.68 -2.28
C ASP A 350 -8.99 5.94 -3.14
N PHE A 351 -9.07 6.09 -4.45
CA PHE A 351 -8.03 5.63 -5.37
C PHE A 351 -6.68 6.25 -4.99
N ASN A 352 -5.62 5.45 -5.11
CA ASN A 352 -4.25 5.88 -4.85
C ASN A 352 -3.27 5.20 -5.81
N GLN A 353 -2.05 5.73 -5.90
CA GLN A 353 -1.01 5.24 -6.80
C GLN A 353 -0.04 4.26 -6.11
N ARG A 354 -0.24 3.90 -4.83
CA ARG A 354 0.67 2.99 -4.11
C ARG A 354 0.52 1.56 -4.67
N PRO A 355 1.60 0.76 -4.75
CA PRO A 355 1.49 -0.63 -5.18
C PRO A 355 0.67 -1.53 -4.23
N SER A 356 0.57 -1.16 -2.95
CA SER A 356 -0.21 -1.88 -1.94
C SER A 356 -1.67 -2.05 -2.36
N ASP A 357 -2.36 -3.03 -1.75
CA ASP A 357 -3.80 -3.23 -1.91
C ASP A 357 -4.27 -3.59 -3.33
N THR A 358 -3.34 -4.04 -4.18
CA THR A 358 -3.57 -4.50 -5.55
C THR A 358 -3.57 -6.03 -5.58
N VAL A 359 -4.60 -6.63 -6.18
CA VAL A 359 -4.76 -8.09 -6.25
C VAL A 359 -5.21 -8.49 -7.65
N LEU A 360 -4.55 -9.50 -8.24
CA LEU A 360 -5.01 -10.15 -9.47
C LEU A 360 -6.28 -10.95 -9.16
N THR A 361 -7.30 -10.81 -9.99
CA THR A 361 -8.63 -11.39 -9.73
C THR A 361 -9.05 -12.47 -10.73
N GLN A 362 -8.14 -12.87 -11.64
CA GLN A 362 -8.29 -13.86 -12.73
C GLN A 362 -9.69 -13.99 -13.35
#